data_AF-A0A5C7GW18-F1
#
_entry.id   AF-A0A5C7GW18-F1
#
_cell.length_a   1.000
_cell.length_b   1.000
_cell.length_c   1.000
_cell.angle_alpha   90.00
_cell.angle_beta   90.00
_cell.angle_gamma   90.00
#
_symmetry.space_group_name_H-M   'P 1'
#
loop_
_entity.id
_entity.type
_entity.pdbx_description
1 polymer ?
#
loop_
_entity_poly.entity_id
_entity_poly.type
_entity_poly.pdbx_seq_one_letter_code
_entity_poly.pdbx_strand_id
1 'polypeptide(L)'
;MNPSKGLGQNLDEFKKMTIELANAGEKEKLSDENEAIILLNSLPESFKDVKAAIKYGRSSLSLEECISALKSKELELKIERKDNGENLFVREVKEVKEIIGQMKEKLPRLEGD
;
A
#
# COMPACT_ATOMS: atom_id res chain seq x y z
N MET A 1 -11.78 1.38 -13.28
CA MET A 1 -11.95 0.84 -11.92
C MET A 1 -13.17 1.49 -11.29
N ASN A 2 -13.99 0.75 -10.54
CA ASN A 2 -15.19 1.28 -9.88
C ASN A 2 -14.83 1.81 -8.48
N PRO A 3 -15.02 3.12 -8.21
CA PRO A 3 -14.66 3.74 -6.93
C PRO A 3 -15.55 3.28 -5.76
N SER A 4 -16.73 2.72 -6.03
CA SER A 4 -17.64 2.17 -5.01
C SER A 4 -17.24 0.77 -4.55
N LYS A 5 -16.24 0.14 -5.17
CA LYS A 5 -15.74 -1.21 -4.84
C LYS A 5 -14.31 -1.14 -4.31
N GLY A 6 -13.93 -2.07 -3.42
CA GLY A 6 -12.54 -2.19 -2.97
C GLY A 6 -11.60 -2.64 -4.09
N LEU A 7 -10.27 -2.49 -3.91
CA LEU A 7 -9.29 -2.92 -4.91
C LEU A 7 -9.45 -4.42 -5.21
N GLY A 8 -9.61 -5.25 -4.18
CA GLY A 8 -9.78 -6.70 -4.32
C GLY A 8 -10.93 -7.07 -5.28
N GLN A 9 -12.13 -6.55 -5.02
CA GLN A 9 -13.30 -6.80 -5.87
C GLN A 9 -13.09 -6.32 -7.31
N ASN A 10 -12.48 -5.16 -7.50
CA ASN A 10 -12.14 -4.66 -8.83
C ASN A 10 -11.16 -5.59 -9.56
N LEU A 11 -10.18 -6.16 -8.85
CA LEU A 11 -9.21 -7.10 -9.42
C LEU A 11 -9.87 -8.44 -9.77
N ASP A 12 -10.78 -8.94 -8.95
CA ASP A 12 -11.51 -10.18 -9.23
C ASP A 12 -12.40 -10.03 -10.48
N GLU A 13 -13.10 -8.90 -10.61
CA GLU A 13 -13.89 -8.58 -11.81
C GLU A 13 -13.01 -8.43 -13.04
N PHE A 14 -11.86 -7.77 -12.91
CA PHE A 14 -10.89 -7.67 -14.00
C PHE A 14 -10.43 -9.05 -14.48
N LYS A 15 -10.03 -9.93 -13.56
CA LYS A 15 -9.63 -11.31 -13.90
C LYS A 15 -10.75 -12.11 -14.55
N LYS A 16 -11.99 -11.94 -14.08
CA LYS A 16 -13.14 -12.60 -14.71
C LYS A 16 -13.30 -12.14 -16.17
N MET A 17 -13.20 -10.84 -16.44
CA MET A 17 -13.29 -10.31 -17.80
C MET A 17 -12.15 -10.82 -18.70
N THR A 18 -10.92 -10.93 -18.19
CA THR A 18 -9.80 -11.45 -19.00
C THR A 18 -9.96 -12.94 -19.30
N ILE A 19 -10.52 -13.72 -18.37
CA ILE A 19 -10.90 -15.13 -18.61
C ILE A 19 -12.02 -15.23 -19.66
N GLU A 20 -13.07 -14.40 -19.55
CA GLU A 20 -14.17 -14.37 -20.52
C GLU A 20 -13.67 -14.00 -21.93
N LEU A 21 -12.76 -13.05 -22.04
CA LEU A 21 -12.09 -12.68 -23.30
C LEU A 21 -11.24 -13.83 -23.86
N ALA A 22 -10.43 -14.48 -23.02
CA ALA A 22 -9.63 -15.63 -23.45
C ALA A 22 -10.49 -16.81 -23.94
N ASN A 23 -11.68 -16.98 -23.35
CA ASN A 23 -12.64 -18.01 -23.76
C ASN A 23 -13.38 -17.66 -25.05
N ALA A 24 -13.48 -16.38 -25.43
CA ALA A 24 -14.09 -15.95 -26.68
C ALA A 24 -13.25 -16.34 -27.91
N GLY A 25 -11.92 -16.42 -27.75
CA GLY A 25 -11.02 -16.95 -28.77
C GLY A 25 -9.54 -16.75 -28.46
N GLU A 26 -8.66 -17.58 -29.06
CA GLU A 26 -7.20 -17.49 -28.85
C GLU A 26 -6.61 -16.13 -29.23
N LYS A 27 -7.17 -15.47 -30.25
CA LYS A 27 -6.77 -14.12 -30.69
C LYS A 27 -7.19 -13.00 -29.73
N GLU A 28 -8.19 -13.27 -28.88
CA GLU A 28 -8.73 -12.32 -27.92
C GLU A 28 -8.04 -12.43 -26.56
N LYS A 29 -7.25 -13.50 -26.34
CA LYS A 29 -6.40 -13.64 -25.17
C LYS A 29 -5.33 -12.54 -25.17
N LEU A 30 -5.31 -11.78 -24.08
CA LEU A 30 -4.31 -10.76 -23.85
C LEU A 30 -3.01 -11.39 -23.33
N SER A 31 -1.88 -10.78 -23.68
CA SER A 31 -0.62 -11.08 -23.00
C SER A 31 -0.63 -10.50 -21.59
N ASP A 32 0.17 -11.09 -20.70
CA ASP A 32 0.30 -10.66 -19.32
C ASP A 32 0.66 -9.16 -19.21
N GLU A 33 1.54 -8.70 -20.09
CA GLU A 33 1.92 -7.28 -20.20
C GLU A 33 0.75 -6.38 -20.60
N ASN A 34 -0.08 -6.80 -21.57
CA ASN A 34 -1.24 -6.02 -22.00
C ASN A 34 -2.30 -5.94 -20.90
N GLU A 35 -2.55 -7.05 -20.20
CA GLU A 35 -3.44 -7.05 -19.03
C GLU A 35 -2.94 -6.08 -17.95
N ALA A 36 -1.64 -6.10 -17.66
CA ALA A 36 -1.02 -5.20 -16.71
C ALA A 36 -1.16 -3.72 -17.13
N ILE A 37 -0.92 -3.38 -18.41
CA ILE A 37 -1.08 -2.02 -18.92
C ILE A 37 -2.53 -1.53 -18.79
N ILE A 38 -3.51 -2.37 -19.15
CA ILE A 38 -4.94 -2.04 -19.04
C ILE A 38 -5.31 -1.82 -17.57
N LEU A 39 -4.86 -2.70 -16.68
CA LEU A 39 -5.08 -2.57 -15.24
C LEU A 39 -4.51 -1.25 -14.71
N LEU A 40 -3.24 -0.95 -15.00
CA LEU A 40 -2.56 0.27 -14.55
C LEU A 40 -3.23 1.55 -15.08
N ASN A 41 -3.77 1.52 -16.29
CA ASN A 41 -4.50 2.66 -16.85
C ASN A 41 -5.88 2.85 -16.24
N SER A 42 -6.47 1.78 -15.69
CA SER A 42 -7.79 1.80 -15.08
C SER A 42 -7.82 2.30 -13.63
N LEU A 43 -6.65 2.44 -12.99
CA LEU A 43 -6.49 2.83 -11.58
C LEU A 43 -6.83 4.31 -11.33
N PRO A 44 -7.38 4.65 -10.15
CA PRO A 44 -7.60 6.03 -9.73
C PRO A 44 -6.29 6.73 -9.36
N GLU A 45 -6.34 8.06 -9.24
CA GLU A 45 -5.18 8.90 -8.95
C GLU A 45 -4.49 8.58 -7.62
N SER A 46 -5.16 7.96 -6.66
CA SER A 46 -4.55 7.51 -5.40
C SER A 46 -3.43 6.47 -5.60
N PHE A 47 -3.34 5.86 -6.79
CA PHE A 47 -2.28 4.94 -7.18
C PHE A 47 -1.28 5.55 -8.19
N LYS A 48 -1.27 6.89 -8.36
CA LYS A 48 -0.42 7.56 -9.36
C LYS A 48 1.06 7.23 -9.21
N ASP A 49 1.57 7.21 -7.98
CA ASP A 49 3.01 6.97 -7.73
C ASP A 49 3.41 5.54 -8.08
N VAL A 50 2.63 4.55 -7.64
CA VAL A 50 2.89 3.13 -7.98
C VAL A 50 2.71 2.88 -9.48
N LYS A 51 1.75 3.55 -10.13
CA LYS A 51 1.59 3.51 -11.58
C LYS A 51 2.82 4.04 -12.31
N ALA A 52 3.37 5.16 -11.86
CA ALA A 52 4.58 5.74 -12.45
C ALA A 52 5.80 4.83 -12.20
N ALA A 53 5.97 4.34 -10.97
CA ALA A 53 7.08 3.45 -10.61
C ALA A 53 7.08 2.16 -11.45
N ILE A 54 5.90 1.57 -11.68
CA ILE A 54 5.79 0.36 -12.51
C ILE A 54 6.03 0.68 -13.99
N LYS A 55 5.42 1.74 -14.53
CA LYS A 55 5.53 2.10 -15.95
C LYS A 55 6.93 2.51 -16.38
N TYR A 56 7.67 3.20 -15.53
CA TYR A 56 8.96 3.80 -15.88
C TYR A 56 10.15 3.13 -15.19
N GLY A 57 9.93 2.36 -14.13
CA GLY A 57 10.99 1.76 -13.32
C GLY A 57 11.33 0.32 -13.66
N ARG A 58 10.59 -0.34 -14.55
CA ARG A 58 10.79 -1.77 -14.88
C ARG A 58 11.01 -2.01 -16.36
N SER A 59 11.91 -2.93 -16.68
CA SER A 59 12.22 -3.37 -18.04
C SER A 59 11.25 -4.46 -18.55
N SER A 60 10.57 -5.14 -17.64
CA SER A 60 9.56 -6.16 -17.93
C SER A 60 8.38 -6.01 -16.98
N LEU A 61 7.19 -6.28 -17.50
CA LEU A 61 5.94 -6.09 -16.79
C LEU A 61 5.16 -7.41 -16.71
N SER A 62 4.95 -7.91 -15.48
CA SER A 62 4.02 -9.02 -15.24
C SER A 62 2.78 -8.55 -14.49
N LEU A 63 1.64 -9.19 -14.77
CA LEU A 63 0.37 -8.87 -14.12
C LEU A 63 0.41 -9.22 -12.63
N GLU A 64 1.02 -10.34 -12.26
CA GLU A 64 1.19 -10.77 -10.87
C GLU A 64 1.97 -9.75 -10.04
N GLU A 65 3.08 -9.24 -10.57
CA GLU A 65 3.86 -8.22 -9.88
C GLU A 65 3.09 -6.90 -9.77
N CYS A 66 2.34 -6.51 -10.81
CA CYS A 66 1.45 -5.35 -10.75
C CYS A 66 0.42 -5.51 -9.64
N ILE A 67 -0.29 -6.65 -9.61
CA ILE A 67 -1.31 -6.93 -8.59
C ILE A 67 -0.70 -6.87 -7.19
N SER A 68 0.49 -7.45 -6.99
CA SER A 68 1.18 -7.46 -5.70
C SER A 68 1.56 -6.05 -5.25
N ALA A 69 2.13 -5.23 -6.15
CA ALA A 69 2.45 -3.84 -5.86
C ALA A 69 1.20 -3.01 -5.53
N LEU A 70 0.08 -3.23 -6.24
CA LEU A 70 -1.17 -2.55 -5.97
C LEU A 70 -1.77 -2.93 -4.60
N LYS A 71 -1.71 -4.21 -4.23
CA LYS A 71 -2.15 -4.68 -2.90
C LYS A 71 -1.30 -4.06 -1.78
N SER A 72 0.02 -3.99 -1.97
CA SER A 72 0.92 -3.30 -1.03
C SER A 72 0.55 -1.82 -0.88
N LYS A 73 0.34 -1.11 -2.00
CA LYS A 73 -0.04 0.30 -1.94
C LYS A 73 -1.42 0.52 -1.30
N GLU A 74 -2.37 -0.39 -1.51
CA GLU A 74 -3.67 -0.32 -0.82
C GLU A 74 -3.51 -0.45 0.70
N LEU A 75 -2.63 -1.34 1.16
CA LEU A 75 -2.36 -1.51 2.58
C LEU A 75 -1.72 -0.25 3.18
N GLU A 76 -0.74 0.35 2.50
CA GLU A 76 -0.14 1.62 2.91
C GLU A 76 -1.21 2.72 3.03
N LEU A 77 -2.06 2.88 2.01
CA LEU A 77 -3.15 3.88 2.02
C LEU A 77 -4.18 3.65 3.12
N LYS A 78 -4.37 2.39 3.57
CA LYS A 78 -5.26 2.05 4.70
C LYS A 78 -4.60 2.41 6.04
N ILE A 79 -3.29 2.24 6.16
CA ILE A 79 -2.52 2.62 7.35
C ILE A 79 -2.46 4.15 7.47
N GLU A 80 -2.11 4.87 6.40
CA GLU A 80 -2.07 6.34 6.37
C GLU A 80 -3.41 6.96 6.77
N ARG A 81 -4.53 6.40 6.28
CA ARG A 81 -5.88 6.84 6.68
C ARG A 81 -6.23 6.56 8.14
N LYS A 82 -5.61 5.54 8.75
CA LYS A 82 -5.83 5.16 10.15
C LYS A 82 -4.91 5.92 11.11
N ASP A 83 -3.74 6.37 10.65
CA ASP A 83 -2.77 7.13 11.43
C ASP A 83 -3.13 8.63 11.53
N ASN A 84 -4.06 9.11 10.70
CA ASN A 84 -4.59 10.48 10.80
C ASN A 84 -5.47 10.73 12.04
N GLY A 85 -5.65 9.73 12.90
CA GLY A 85 -6.37 9.82 14.16
C GLY A 85 -5.69 8.98 15.24
N GLU A 86 -4.73 9.61 15.93
CA GLU A 86 -4.17 9.20 17.23
C GLU A 86 -3.40 7.86 17.25
N ASN A 87 -2.17 7.91 17.77
CA ASN A 87 -1.56 6.90 18.66
C ASN A 87 -0.22 6.24 18.26
N LEU A 88 0.52 6.68 17.23
CA LEU A 88 1.87 6.13 17.00
C LEU A 88 2.97 6.73 17.91
N PHE A 89 2.80 7.91 18.50
CA PHE A 89 3.83 8.53 19.35
C PHE A 89 3.67 8.32 20.87
N VAL A 90 2.57 7.71 21.34
CA VAL A 90 2.29 7.68 22.79
C VAL A 90 3.02 6.55 23.51
N ARG A 91 3.35 5.44 22.83
CA ARG A 91 4.01 4.30 23.49
C ARG A 91 5.47 4.59 23.84
N GLU A 92 6.25 5.18 22.92
CA GLU A 92 7.66 5.49 23.20
C GLU A 92 7.84 6.64 24.20
N VAL A 93 7.02 7.70 24.11
CA VAL A 93 7.12 8.85 25.03
C VAL A 93 6.74 8.48 26.46
N LYS A 94 5.82 7.53 26.66
CA LYS A 94 5.41 7.10 28.01
C LYS A 94 6.52 6.31 28.71
N GLU A 95 7.20 5.43 27.98
CA GLU A 95 8.33 4.65 28.50
C GLU A 95 9.53 5.56 28.80
N VAL A 96 9.84 6.51 27.91
CA VAL A 96 10.93 7.48 28.14
C VAL A 96 10.63 8.39 29.34
N LYS A 97 9.38 8.83 29.53
CA LYS A 97 9.00 9.64 30.69
C LYS A 97 9.13 8.88 32.01
N GLU A 98 8.77 7.60 32.02
CA GLU A 98 8.91 6.74 33.20
C GLU A 98 10.37 6.52 33.56
N ILE A 99 11.22 6.24 32.56
CA ILE A 99 12.67 6.10 32.74
C ILE A 99 13.29 7.41 33.27
N ILE A 100 12.94 8.56 32.71
CA ILE A 100 13.44 9.87 33.18
C ILE A 100 12.99 10.16 34.61
N GLY A 101 11.75 9.80 34.97
CA GLY A 101 11.23 9.94 36.34
C GLY A 101 12.05 9.11 37.33
N GLN A 102 12.28 7.84 37.02
CA GLN A 102 13.07 6.94 37.85
C GLN A 102 14.54 7.38 37.99
N MET A 103 15.13 7.95 36.93
CA MET A 103 16.50 8.48 36.98
C MET A 103 16.62 9.74 37.86
N LYS A 104 15.61 10.62 37.87
CA LYS A 104 15.61 11.82 38.72
C LYS A 104 15.50 11.52 40.21
N GLU A 105 14.77 10.45 40.60
CA GLU A 105 14.70 10.02 41.99
C GLU A 105 15.98 9.36 42.49
N LYS A 106 16.73 8.70 41.60
CA LYS A 106 17.97 8.01 41.96
C LYS A 106 19.21 8.89 41.94
N LEU A 107 19.11 10.15 41.51
CA LEU A 107 20.24 11.07 41.46
C LEU A 107 20.36 11.79 42.82
N PRO A 108 21.47 11.63 43.57
CA PRO A 108 21.67 12.34 44.83
C PRO A 108 21.70 13.84 44.54
N ARG A 109 20.87 14.62 45.24
CA ARG A 109 20.97 16.08 45.19
C ARG A 109 22.32 16.44 45.78
N LEU A 110 23.23 16.92 44.93
CA LEU A 110 24.39 17.68 45.36
C LEU A 110 23.88 19.03 45.86
N GLU A 111 23.33 19.03 47.08
CA GLU A 111 23.17 20.25 47.85
C GLU A 111 24.56 20.57 48.41
N GLY A 112 25.24 21.48 47.72
CA GLY A 112 26.47 22.07 48.23
C GLY A 112 26.12 23.11 49.28
N ASP A 113 26.60 22.89 50.50
CA ASP A 113 27.35 23.87 51.29
C ASP A 113 28.26 23.13 52.28
#